data_AF-A0A5J4RFZ2-F1
#
_entry.id   AF-A0A5J4RFZ2-F1
#
_cell.length_a   1.000
_cell.length_b   1.000
_cell.length_c   1.000
_cell.angle_alpha   90.00
_cell.angle_beta   90.00
_cell.angle_gamma   90.00
#
_symmetry.space_group_name_H-M   'P 1'
#
loop_
_entity.id
_entity.type
_entity.pdbx_description
1 polymer ?
#
loop_
_entity_poly.entity_id
_entity_poly.type
_entity_poly.pdbx_seq_one_letter_code
_entity_poly.pdbx_strand_id
1 'polypeptide(L)'
;MKFSYLSVFALFFSLFVSCNQTDDLKGIFMGKTWKLTEIRYDNGDLCKDYWVTVSGGFDRESFDISYKQKAVRECFTLIFSGVDSGGKASGQYKGRATNVDLSGNWSVDSESRAFQTSYQNAEMDKDVLGRAFANAIKNAEFYSGDYDNLTVYFKEGQVRKYLLMHVLK
;
A
#
# COMPACT_ATOMS: atom_id res chain seq x y z
N MET A 1 -31.14 -54.03 -19.92
CA MET A 1 -30.02 -53.49 -20.73
C MET A 1 -30.40 -52.13 -21.27
N LYS A 2 -29.67 -51.09 -20.87
CA LYS A 2 -29.38 -49.86 -21.63
C LYS A 2 -28.23 -49.17 -20.90
N PHE A 3 -27.06 -49.21 -21.53
CA PHE A 3 -25.83 -48.56 -21.07
C PHE A 3 -25.89 -47.05 -21.33
N SER A 4 -24.88 -46.35 -20.80
CA SER A 4 -24.36 -45.04 -21.23
C SER A 4 -24.93 -43.79 -20.54
N TYR A 5 -24.16 -42.85 -19.99
CA TYR A 5 -22.70 -42.60 -19.95
C TYR A 5 -22.31 -42.00 -18.59
N LEU A 6 -21.19 -42.45 -18.02
CA LEU A 6 -20.45 -41.75 -16.97
C LEU A 6 -20.01 -40.38 -17.53
N SER A 7 -20.57 -39.28 -17.03
CA SER A 7 -19.93 -37.97 -17.17
C SER A 7 -18.90 -37.83 -16.07
N VAL A 8 -17.66 -38.25 -16.38
CA VAL A 8 -16.46 -37.83 -15.66
C VAL A 8 -16.30 -36.33 -15.94
N PHE A 9 -16.84 -35.49 -15.04
CA PHE A 9 -16.52 -34.07 -15.05
C PHE A 9 -15.08 -33.94 -14.55
N ALA A 10 -14.16 -33.97 -15.51
CA ALA A 10 -12.73 -33.86 -15.27
C ALA A 10 -12.44 -32.58 -14.50
N LEU A 11 -11.76 -32.79 -13.36
CA LEU A 11 -11.03 -31.79 -12.58
C LEU A 11 -10.15 -30.94 -13.49
N PHE A 12 -10.70 -29.83 -13.99
CA PHE A 12 -9.92 -28.65 -14.37
C PHE A 12 -10.11 -27.59 -13.30
N PHE A 13 -9.84 -27.98 -12.04
CA PHE A 13 -9.26 -27.01 -11.12
C PHE A 13 -7.88 -26.76 -11.71
N SER A 14 -7.77 -25.70 -12.50
CA SER A 14 -6.48 -25.17 -12.90
C SER A 14 -5.68 -25.03 -11.61
N LEU A 15 -4.76 -25.97 -11.42
CA LEU A 15 -3.67 -25.85 -10.48
C LEU A 15 -2.86 -24.66 -10.98
N PHE A 16 -3.32 -23.45 -10.63
CA PHE A 16 -2.40 -22.39 -10.30
C PHE A 16 -1.64 -22.91 -9.08
N VAL A 17 -0.63 -23.73 -9.35
CA VAL A 17 0.53 -23.83 -8.50
C VAL A 17 1.13 -22.43 -8.51
N SER A 18 0.54 -21.56 -7.69
CA SER A 18 1.19 -20.32 -7.29
C SER A 18 2.42 -20.78 -6.51
N CYS A 19 3.55 -20.78 -7.19
CA CYS A 19 4.87 -20.80 -6.58
C CYS A 19 4.86 -19.86 -5.36
N ASN A 20 5.43 -20.29 -4.24
CA ASN A 20 5.46 -19.64 -2.92
C ASN A 20 5.96 -18.17 -2.91
N GLN A 21 5.23 -17.23 -3.51
CA GLN A 21 5.46 -15.79 -3.29
C GLN A 21 4.95 -15.35 -1.91
N THR A 22 4.21 -16.21 -1.21
CA THR A 22 3.76 -16.01 0.17
C THR A 22 4.92 -16.02 1.18
N ASP A 23 6.06 -16.63 0.85
CA ASP A 23 7.18 -16.82 1.79
C ASP A 23 8.32 -15.80 1.65
N ASP A 24 8.34 -14.97 0.60
CA ASP A 24 9.41 -13.98 0.40
C ASP A 24 8.98 -12.56 0.76
N LEU A 25 8.65 -12.36 2.05
CA LEU A 25 8.33 -11.04 2.59
C LEU A 25 9.52 -10.08 2.46
N LYS A 26 10.75 -10.61 2.58
CA LYS A 26 11.96 -9.85 2.33
C LYS A 26 12.02 -9.28 0.92
N GLY A 27 11.79 -10.10 -0.10
CA GLY A 27 11.84 -9.70 -1.52
C GLY A 27 10.74 -8.70 -1.89
N ILE A 28 9.56 -8.83 -1.26
CA ILE A 28 8.48 -7.85 -1.38
C ILE A 28 8.92 -6.55 -0.68
N PHE A 29 9.00 -6.53 0.65
CA PHE A 29 9.08 -5.27 1.40
C PHE A 29 10.46 -4.60 1.39
N MET A 30 11.54 -5.37 1.50
CA MET A 30 12.85 -4.87 1.93
C MET A 30 13.84 -4.66 0.77
N GLY A 31 14.92 -3.92 1.06
CA GLY A 31 16.04 -3.74 0.13
C GLY A 31 15.74 -2.82 -1.07
N LYS A 32 14.62 -2.08 -1.01
CA LYS A 32 14.17 -1.19 -2.07
C LYS A 32 13.54 0.08 -1.51
N THR A 33 13.37 1.06 -2.39
CA THR A 33 12.62 2.28 -2.09
C THR A 33 11.27 2.19 -2.77
N TRP A 34 10.21 2.19 -1.97
CA TRP A 34 8.83 2.30 -2.43
C TRP A 34 8.49 3.76 -2.66
N LYS A 35 7.81 4.05 -3.76
CA LYS A 35 7.36 5.38 -4.14
C LYS A 35 5.86 5.38 -4.35
N LEU A 36 5.17 6.39 -3.80
CA LEU A 36 3.74 6.60 -4.01
C LEU A 36 3.38 6.70 -5.50
N THR A 37 2.45 5.85 -5.90
CA THR A 37 1.74 5.95 -7.19
C THR A 37 0.44 6.73 -7.00
N GLU A 38 -0.51 6.24 -6.20
CA GLU A 38 -1.81 6.90 -5.96
C GLU A 38 -2.42 6.48 -4.61
N ILE A 39 -3.36 7.28 -4.08
CA ILE A 39 -4.25 6.90 -2.98
C ILE A 39 -5.69 6.85 -3.51
N ARG A 40 -6.37 5.72 -3.32
CA ARG A 40 -7.67 5.45 -3.91
C ARG A 40 -8.65 4.88 -2.90
N TYR A 41 -9.93 5.04 -3.17
CA TYR A 41 -10.99 4.30 -2.50
C TYR A 41 -11.03 2.86 -2.99
N ASP A 42 -11.66 1.98 -2.22
CA ASP A 42 -11.84 0.56 -2.58
C ASP A 42 -12.52 0.35 -3.95
N ASN A 43 -13.37 1.29 -4.39
CA ASN A 43 -14.02 1.24 -5.71
C ASN A 43 -13.08 1.64 -6.87
N GLY A 44 -11.84 2.03 -6.59
CA GLY A 44 -10.84 2.44 -7.57
C GLY A 44 -10.78 3.94 -7.84
N ASP A 45 -11.70 4.73 -7.32
CA ASP A 45 -11.70 6.18 -7.52
C ASP A 45 -10.55 6.85 -6.77
N LEU A 46 -10.02 7.90 -7.37
CA LEU A 46 -9.03 8.75 -6.70
C LEU A 46 -9.67 9.49 -5.52
N CYS A 47 -9.00 9.52 -4.37
CA CYS A 47 -9.42 10.27 -3.19
C CYS A 47 -9.25 11.79 -3.39
N LYS A 48 -10.06 12.39 -4.27
CA LYS A 48 -10.05 13.83 -4.55
C LYS A 48 -10.59 14.68 -3.41
N ASP A 49 -11.30 14.05 -2.47
CA ASP A 49 -11.82 14.64 -1.23
C ASP A 49 -10.72 15.19 -0.31
N TYR A 50 -9.47 14.77 -0.49
CA TYR A 50 -8.35 15.39 0.21
C TYR A 50 -8.14 16.86 -0.16
N TRP A 51 -8.44 17.24 -1.40
CA TRP A 51 -8.26 18.60 -1.91
C TRP A 51 -9.59 19.31 -1.99
N VAL A 52 -10.10 19.72 -0.83
CA VAL A 52 -11.34 20.50 -0.72
C VAL A 52 -11.05 21.87 -0.10
N THR A 53 -11.62 22.90 -0.70
CA THR A 53 -11.62 24.26 -0.15
C THR A 53 -12.52 24.34 1.09
N VAL A 54 -12.39 25.41 1.86
CA VAL A 54 -13.27 25.70 3.00
C VAL A 54 -14.75 25.75 2.61
N SER A 55 -15.05 26.09 1.35
CA SER A 55 -16.41 26.12 0.80
C SER A 55 -16.93 24.78 0.28
N GLY A 56 -16.13 23.71 0.34
CA GLY A 56 -16.48 22.36 -0.12
C GLY A 56 -16.24 22.09 -1.62
N GLY A 57 -15.79 23.08 -2.39
CA GLY A 57 -15.37 22.90 -3.78
C GLY A 57 -13.98 22.25 -3.90
N PHE A 58 -13.68 21.62 -5.03
CA PHE A 58 -12.37 21.02 -5.31
C PHE A 58 -11.26 22.07 -5.40
N ASP A 59 -10.21 21.91 -4.60
CA ASP A 59 -9.04 22.77 -4.61
C ASP A 59 -8.03 22.30 -5.67
N ARG A 60 -8.17 22.86 -6.87
CA ARG A 60 -7.31 22.53 -8.01
C ARG A 60 -5.85 22.93 -7.78
N GLU A 61 -5.60 24.06 -7.12
CA GLU A 61 -4.26 24.57 -6.90
C GLU A 61 -3.46 23.64 -5.98
N SER A 62 -4.04 23.29 -4.83
CA SER A 62 -3.43 22.34 -3.90
C SER A 62 -3.23 20.96 -4.55
N PHE A 63 -4.16 20.52 -5.40
CA PHE A 63 -4.00 19.27 -6.16
C PHE A 63 -2.80 19.33 -7.09
N ASP A 64 -2.67 20.38 -7.90
CA ASP A 64 -1.56 20.54 -8.84
C ASP A 64 -0.22 20.68 -8.12
N ILE A 65 -0.18 21.32 -6.94
CA ILE A 65 1.01 21.37 -6.06
C ILE A 65 1.39 19.96 -5.58
N SER A 66 0.44 19.19 -5.04
CA SER A 66 0.70 17.83 -4.56
C SER A 66 1.23 16.92 -5.66
N TYR A 67 0.69 16.99 -6.88
CA TYR A 67 1.17 16.17 -7.99
C TYR A 67 2.53 16.61 -8.54
N LYS A 68 2.87 17.90 -8.46
CA LYS A 68 4.25 18.37 -8.73
C LYS A 68 5.22 17.81 -7.68
N GLN A 69 4.86 17.83 -6.40
CA GLN A 69 5.68 17.21 -5.35
C GLN A 69 5.77 15.69 -5.52
N LYS A 70 4.69 15.02 -5.95
CA LYS A 70 4.70 13.58 -6.24
C LYS A 70 5.72 13.22 -7.31
N ALA A 71 5.94 14.08 -8.30
CA ALA A 71 6.96 13.89 -9.34
C ALA A 71 8.41 14.08 -8.82
N VAL A 72 8.62 14.75 -7.68
CA VAL A 72 9.95 14.88 -7.06
C VAL A 72 10.40 13.52 -6.53
N ARG A 73 11.56 13.04 -6.99
CA ARG A 73 12.08 11.68 -6.70
C ARG A 73 12.09 11.35 -5.21
N GLU A 74 12.55 12.27 -4.38
CA GLU A 74 12.75 12.08 -2.94
C GLU A 74 11.48 12.20 -2.08
N CYS A 75 10.36 12.66 -2.64
CA CYS A 75 9.10 12.80 -1.90
C CYS A 75 8.30 11.49 -1.91
N PHE A 76 7.40 11.29 -0.96
CA PHE A 76 6.47 10.16 -0.89
C PHE A 76 7.12 8.78 -1.02
N THR A 77 8.22 8.59 -0.29
CA THR A 77 9.01 7.36 -0.31
C THR A 77 8.94 6.59 1.00
N LEU A 78 9.13 5.27 0.93
CA LEU A 78 9.32 4.39 2.09
C LEU A 78 10.43 3.37 1.80
N ILE A 79 11.23 3.08 2.81
CA ILE A 79 12.24 2.04 2.82
C ILE A 79 11.98 1.20 4.07
N PHE A 80 11.76 -0.10 3.86
CA PHE A 80 11.59 -1.06 4.95
C PHE A 80 12.89 -1.80 5.19
N SER A 81 13.27 -1.88 6.46
CA SER A 81 14.41 -2.66 6.96
C SER A 81 13.93 -3.56 8.08
N GLY A 82 14.54 -4.74 8.23
CA GLY A 82 14.10 -5.67 9.25
C GLY A 82 14.61 -7.07 9.05
N VAL A 83 13.95 -7.99 9.75
CA VAL A 83 14.18 -9.44 9.67
C VAL A 83 12.92 -10.13 9.21
N ASP A 84 13.09 -11.20 8.46
CA ASP A 84 12.04 -12.09 7.99
C ASP A 84 12.30 -13.48 8.60
N SER A 85 11.27 -14.08 9.19
CA SER A 85 11.32 -15.39 9.81
C SER A 85 9.95 -16.05 9.80
N GLY A 86 9.80 -17.14 9.04
CA GLY A 86 8.65 -18.03 9.12
C GLY A 86 7.32 -17.36 8.74
N GLY A 87 7.28 -16.64 7.61
CA GLY A 87 6.06 -15.98 7.12
C GLY A 87 5.70 -14.70 7.88
N LYS A 88 6.62 -14.19 8.71
CA LYS A 88 6.48 -12.91 9.42
C LYS A 88 7.73 -12.08 9.21
N ALA A 89 7.54 -10.79 9.01
CA ALA A 89 8.65 -9.85 8.98
C ALA A 89 8.34 -8.61 9.82
N SER A 90 9.38 -8.02 10.39
CA SER A 90 9.27 -6.80 11.18
C SER A 90 10.58 -6.04 11.24
N GLY A 91 10.49 -4.75 11.53
CA GLY A 91 11.67 -3.91 11.73
C GLY A 91 11.33 -2.42 11.71
N GLN A 92 12.23 -1.63 11.12
CA GLN A 92 12.08 -0.17 11.02
C GLN A 92 11.78 0.23 9.59
N TYR A 93 10.91 1.22 9.41
CA TYR A 93 10.78 1.96 8.17
C TYR A 93 11.34 3.37 8.30
N LYS A 94 11.82 3.89 7.18
CA LYS A 94 12.14 5.31 6.98
C LYS A 94 11.48 5.77 5.70
N GLY A 95 11.18 7.04 5.61
CA GLY A 95 10.57 7.61 4.42
C GLY A 95 10.51 9.12 4.48
N ARG A 96 9.89 9.68 3.46
CA ARG A 96 9.62 11.12 3.37
C ARG A 96 8.26 11.32 2.74
N ALA A 97 7.45 12.21 3.30
CA ALA A 97 6.25 12.75 2.64
C ALA A 97 6.70 13.86 1.67
N THR A 98 6.39 15.13 1.91
CA THR A 98 7.01 16.22 1.15
C THR A 98 8.10 16.90 1.96
N ASN A 99 7.73 17.48 3.09
CA ASN A 99 8.61 18.25 3.97
C ASN A 99 8.80 17.60 5.35
N VAL A 100 8.26 16.39 5.53
CA VAL A 100 8.34 15.61 6.77
C VAL A 100 9.01 14.28 6.50
N ASP A 101 9.97 13.95 7.36
CA ASP A 101 10.57 12.62 7.42
C ASP A 101 9.67 11.69 8.25
N LEU A 102 9.45 10.49 7.72
CA LEU A 102 8.64 9.46 8.33
C LEU A 102 9.57 8.37 8.88
N SER A 103 9.31 7.89 10.08
CA SER A 103 10.09 6.77 10.64
C SER A 103 9.35 6.06 11.75
N GLY A 104 9.43 4.73 11.77
CA GLY A 104 8.81 3.95 12.83
C GLY A 104 9.01 2.45 12.68
N ASN A 105 8.30 1.69 13.51
CA ASN A 105 8.27 0.24 13.42
C ASN A 105 7.27 -0.21 12.36
N TRP A 106 7.51 -1.38 11.75
CA TRP A 106 6.52 -2.07 10.93
C TRP A 106 6.54 -3.56 11.22
N SER A 107 5.42 -4.23 10.91
CA SER A 107 5.29 -5.67 10.95
C SER A 107 4.34 -6.16 9.86
N VAL A 108 4.55 -7.40 9.43
CA VAL A 108 3.72 -8.06 8.43
C VAL A 108 3.61 -9.55 8.74
N ASP A 109 2.46 -10.12 8.40
CA ASP A 109 2.15 -11.54 8.50
C ASP A 109 1.64 -12.04 7.14
N SER A 110 2.29 -13.06 6.56
CA SER A 110 1.99 -13.53 5.21
C SER A 110 0.74 -14.38 5.10
N GLU A 111 0.32 -15.04 6.19
CA GLU A 111 -0.86 -15.88 6.25
C GLU A 111 -2.13 -15.03 6.29
N SER A 112 -2.19 -14.08 7.22
CA SER A 112 -3.33 -13.17 7.42
C SER A 112 -3.31 -11.95 6.49
N ARG A 113 -2.17 -11.69 5.85
CA ARG A 113 -1.88 -10.46 5.11
C ARG A 113 -1.95 -9.18 5.95
N ALA A 114 -1.93 -9.31 7.27
CA ALA A 114 -1.90 -8.16 8.18
C ALA A 114 -0.60 -7.38 7.97
N PHE A 115 -0.70 -6.06 7.85
CA PHE A 115 0.42 -5.15 7.76
C PHE A 115 0.15 -3.94 8.66
N GLN A 116 1.10 -3.62 9.52
CA GLN A 116 0.96 -2.58 10.52
C GLN A 116 2.21 -1.72 10.57
N THR A 117 2.03 -0.44 10.89
CA THR A 117 3.14 0.46 11.19
C THR A 117 2.89 1.18 12.52
N SER A 118 3.96 1.66 13.15
CA SER A 118 3.82 2.51 14.32
C SER A 118 3.36 3.91 13.93
N TYR A 119 2.69 4.55 14.89
CA TYR A 119 2.13 5.90 14.78
C TYR A 119 3.08 6.91 14.11
N GLN A 120 2.53 7.70 13.18
CA GLN A 120 3.11 8.94 12.66
C GLN A 120 2.20 10.11 12.99
N ASN A 121 2.78 11.28 13.26
CA ASN A 121 1.99 12.51 13.30
C ASN A 121 1.77 13.02 11.87
N ALA A 122 0.63 12.66 11.28
CA ALA A 122 0.28 12.99 9.91
C ALA A 122 0.04 14.50 9.66
N GLU A 123 -0.13 15.31 10.70
CA GLU A 123 -0.48 16.73 10.57
C GLU A 123 0.73 17.64 10.29
N MET A 124 1.96 17.11 10.38
CA MET A 124 3.18 17.92 10.26
C MET A 124 3.52 18.32 8.82
N ASP A 125 2.96 17.63 7.82
CA ASP A 125 3.26 17.92 6.41
C ASP A 125 2.40 19.05 5.87
N LYS A 126 3.02 19.99 5.16
CA LYS A 126 2.35 21.18 4.63
C LYS A 126 1.51 20.83 3.40
N ASP A 127 1.91 19.81 2.65
CA ASP A 127 1.19 19.35 1.47
C ASP A 127 0.00 18.46 1.84
N VAL A 128 -1.10 18.62 1.09
CA VAL A 128 -2.34 17.87 1.31
C VAL A 128 -2.13 16.37 1.10
N LEU A 129 -1.47 15.97 0.02
CA LEU A 129 -1.14 14.57 -0.24
C LEU A 129 -0.09 14.06 0.75
N GLY A 130 0.83 14.92 1.19
CA GLY A 130 1.84 14.60 2.20
C GLY A 130 1.20 14.12 3.50
N ARG A 131 0.19 14.86 3.99
CA ARG A 131 -0.61 14.45 5.16
C ARG A 131 -1.38 13.16 4.91
N ALA A 132 -2.03 13.04 3.75
CA ALA A 132 -2.78 11.84 3.39
C ALA A 132 -1.89 10.59 3.32
N PHE A 133 -0.69 10.71 2.76
CA PHE A 133 0.31 9.65 2.69
C PHE A 133 0.77 9.21 4.09
N ALA A 134 1.14 10.16 4.95
CA ALA A 134 1.51 9.86 6.34
C ALA A 134 0.36 9.21 7.12
N ASN A 135 -0.88 9.65 6.89
CA ASN A 135 -2.08 9.07 7.50
C ASN A 135 -2.36 7.64 6.99
N ALA A 136 -2.16 7.37 5.69
CA ALA A 136 -2.31 6.04 5.13
C ALA A 136 -1.34 5.03 5.76
N ILE A 137 -0.07 5.43 5.93
CA ILE A 137 0.97 4.61 6.57
C ILE A 137 0.59 4.32 8.02
N LYS A 138 0.21 5.37 8.77
CA LYS A 138 -0.19 5.28 10.18
C LYS A 138 -1.34 4.29 10.40
N ASN A 139 -2.32 4.25 9.50
CA ASN A 139 -3.54 3.45 9.65
C ASN A 139 -3.54 2.18 8.78
N ALA A 140 -2.37 1.72 8.33
CA ALA A 140 -2.23 0.51 7.54
C ALA A 140 -2.75 -0.72 8.32
N GLU A 141 -3.50 -1.58 7.61
CA GLU A 141 -4.08 -2.80 8.18
C GLU A 141 -3.70 -4.06 7.39
N PHE A 142 -3.65 -3.98 6.06
CA PHE A 142 -3.39 -5.11 5.18
C PHE A 142 -2.48 -4.73 4.01
N TYR A 143 -1.86 -5.74 3.40
CA TYR A 143 -1.10 -5.55 2.17
C TYR A 143 -1.48 -6.56 1.09
N SER A 144 -1.20 -6.18 -0.15
CA SER A 144 -1.07 -7.08 -1.30
C SER A 144 0.07 -6.56 -2.17
N GLY A 145 0.80 -7.43 -2.86
CA GLY A 145 1.90 -6.97 -3.69
C GLY A 145 2.81 -8.07 -4.19
N ASP A 146 3.78 -7.64 -4.96
CA ASP A 146 4.86 -8.44 -5.54
C ASP A 146 6.20 -7.70 -5.37
N TYR A 147 7.22 -8.08 -6.12
CA TYR A 147 8.55 -7.47 -6.01
C TYR A 147 8.63 -6.02 -6.52
N ASP A 148 7.68 -5.59 -7.34
CA ASP A 148 7.68 -4.28 -7.98
C ASP A 148 6.52 -3.38 -7.53
N ASN A 149 5.43 -3.97 -7.02
CA ASN A 149 4.20 -3.28 -6.66
C ASN A 149 3.77 -3.62 -5.24
N LEU A 150 3.40 -2.60 -4.45
CA LEU A 150 2.87 -2.76 -3.11
C LEU A 150 1.59 -1.95 -2.96
N THR A 151 0.53 -2.63 -2.56
CA THR A 151 -0.75 -2.05 -2.18
C THR A 151 -0.90 -2.18 -0.67
N VAL A 152 -1.08 -1.06 0.02
CA VAL A 152 -1.35 -1.01 1.46
C VAL A 152 -2.78 -0.54 1.67
N TYR A 153 -3.59 -1.36 2.31
CA TYR A 153 -4.97 -1.03 2.67
C TYR A 153 -4.99 -0.41 4.05
N PHE A 154 -5.78 0.66 4.19
CA PHE A 154 -5.91 1.41 5.43
C PHE A 154 -7.35 1.91 5.62
N LYS A 155 -7.68 2.30 6.85
CA LYS A 155 -8.95 2.97 7.16
C LYS A 155 -8.75 4.43 7.51
N GLU A 156 -9.71 5.23 7.09
CA GLU A 156 -9.87 6.62 7.51
C GLU A 156 -11.30 6.78 8.05
N GLY A 157 -11.43 6.70 9.37
CA GLY A 157 -12.73 6.49 10.01
C GLY A 157 -13.33 5.15 9.60
N GLN A 158 -14.53 5.16 9.02
CA GLN A 158 -15.21 3.96 8.51
C GLN A 158 -14.92 3.66 7.04
N VAL A 159 -14.18 4.54 6.36
CA VAL A 159 -13.91 4.42 4.92
C VAL A 159 -12.63 3.63 4.71
N ARG A 160 -12.70 2.60 3.86
CA ARG A 160 -11.55 1.84 3.40
C ARG A 160 -10.97 2.47 2.14
N LYS A 161 -9.65 2.54 2.11
CA LYS A 161 -8.83 3.11 1.05
C LYS A 161 -7.59 2.24 0.86
N TYR A 162 -6.90 2.42 -0.26
CA TYR A 162 -5.61 1.82 -0.48
C TYR A 162 -4.59 2.78 -1.07
N LEU A 163 -3.36 2.56 -0.67
CA LEU A 163 -2.14 3.24 -1.09
C LEU A 163 -1.42 2.34 -2.08
N LEU A 164 -1.26 2.80 -3.32
CA LEU A 164 -0.45 2.11 -4.33
C LEU A 164 0.96 2.66 -4.33
N MET A 165 1.94 1.77 -4.32
CA MET A 165 3.35 2.11 -4.43
C MET A 165 4.02 1.22 -5.48
N HIS A 166 5.00 1.80 -6.16
CA HIS A 166 5.87 1.08 -7.06
C HIS A 166 7.32 1.27 -6.64
N VAL A 167 8.18 0.31 -6.97
CA VAL A 167 9.62 0.44 -6.70
C VAL A 167 10.19 1.62 -7.48
N LEU A 168 10.87 2.51 -6.75
CA LEU A 168 11.61 3.60 -7.34
C LEU A 168 12.87 3.04 -7.99
N LYS A 169 12.93 3.10 -9.32
CA LYS A 169 14.10 2.73 -10.13
C LYS A 169 15.12 3.86 -10.16
#